data_AF-A0A3B9M9L4-F1
#
_entry.id   AF-A0A3B9M9L4-F1
#
_cell.length_a   1.000
_cell.length_b   1.000
_cell.length_c   1.000
_cell.angle_alpha   90.00
_cell.angle_beta   90.00
_cell.angle_gamma   90.00
#
_symmetry.space_group_name_H-M   'P 1'
#
loop_
_entity.id
_entity.type
_entity.pdbx_description
1 polymer ?
#
loop_
_entity_poly.entity_id
_entity_poly.type
_entity_poly.pdbx_seq_one_letter_code
_entity_poly.pdbx_strand_id
1 'polypeptide(L)' 'MLHVGERAPEFKLPTTSGQELTLADALAKHKALVFLFYVLDFTGG' A
#
# COMPACT_ATOMS: atom_id res chain seq x y z
N MET A 1 -4.32 -8.82 -12.73
CA MET A 1 -4.43 -7.40 -13.12
C MET A 1 -5.62 -6.85 -12.35
N LEU A 2 -5.51 -5.68 -11.72
CA LEU A 2 -6.63 -5.08 -10.97
C LEU A 2 -7.42 -4.18 -11.92
N HIS A 3 -8.76 -4.24 -11.88
CA HIS A 3 -9.61 -3.35 -12.67
C HIS A 3 -10.17 -2.20 -11.84
N VAL A 4 -10.40 -1.06 -12.50
CA VAL A 4 -10.99 0.13 -11.84
C VAL A 4 -12.40 -0.20 -11.35
N GLY A 5 -12.70 0.20 -10.11
CA GLY A 5 -13.98 -0.06 -9.47
C GLY A 5 -14.05 -1.41 -8.73
N GLU A 6 -13.06 -2.30 -8.91
CA GLU A 6 -12.95 -3.51 -8.10
C GLU A 6 -12.39 -3.18 -6.71
N ARG A 7 -12.84 -3.96 -5.71
CA ARG A 7 -12.28 -3.86 -4.37
C ARG A 7 -10.80 -4.25 -4.42
N ALA A 8 -9.95 -3.41 -3.83
CA ALA A 8 -8.54 -3.74 -3.67
C ALA A 8 -8.37 -5.04 -2.87
N PRO A 9 -7.45 -5.93 -3.27
CA PRO A 9 -7.20 -7.18 -2.56
C PRO A 9 -6.66 -6.88 -1.16
N GLU A 10 -6.95 -7.75 -0.20
CA GLU A 10 -6.31 -7.65 1.11
C GLU A 10 -4.82 -8.00 1.00
N PHE A 11 -3.97 -7.19 1.62
CA PHE A 11 -2.54 -7.42 1.68
C PHE A 11 -1.95 -6.80 2.94
N LYS A 12 -0.71 -7.18 3.23
CA LYS A 12 0.12 -6.61 4.29
C LYS A 12 1.44 -6.13 3.72
N LEU A 13 1.92 -5.00 4.22
CA LEU A 13 3.21 -4.42 3.86
C LEU A 13 4.08 -4.23 5.09
N PRO A 14 5.39 -4.51 5.02
CA PRO A 14 6.31 -4.08 6.05
C PRO A 14 6.44 -2.56 6.01
N THR A 15 6.57 -1.95 7.19
CA THR A 15 6.87 -0.53 7.33
C THR A 15 8.33 -0.31 7.71
N THR A 16 8.82 0.92 7.53
CA THR A 16 10.19 1.30 7.92
C THR A 16 10.43 1.25 9.43
N SER A 17 9.36 1.23 10.25
CA SER A 17 9.45 1.03 11.71
C SER A 17 9.47 -0.46 12.12
N GLY A 18 9.47 -1.39 11.16
CA GLY A 18 9.45 -2.83 11.43
C GLY A 18 8.08 -3.38 11.82
N GLN A 19 7.02 -2.55 11.81
CA GLN A 19 5.64 -2.99 12.01
C GLN A 19 5.03 -3.46 10.69
N GLU A 20 4.11 -4.43 10.75
CA GLU A 20 3.27 -4.77 9.59
C GLU A 20 2.07 -3.82 9.52
N LEU A 21 1.71 -3.38 8.32
CA LEU A 21 0.50 -2.61 8.03
C LEU A 21 -0.41 -3.41 7.11
N THR A 22 -1.67 -3.62 7.50
CA THR A 22 -2.69 -4.20 6.61
C THR A 22 -3.48 -3.12 5.88
N LEU A 23 -4.07 -3.46 4.73
CA LEU A 23 -4.96 -2.55 4.02
C LEU A 23 -6.18 -2.13 4.87
N ALA A 24 -6.74 -3.06 5.64
CA ALA A 24 -7.86 -2.79 6.54
C ALA A 24 -7.51 -1.73 7.61
N ASP A 25 -6.33 -1.82 8.22
CA ASP A 25 -5.87 -0.85 9.22
C ASP A 25 -5.73 0.55 8.61
N ALA A 26 -5.18 0.64 7.40
CA ALA A 26 -5.00 1.90 6.68
C ALA A 26 -6.35 2.54 6.32
N LEU A 27 -7.33 1.75 5.85
CA LEU A 27 -8.67 2.22 5.49
C LEU A 27 -9.50 2.65 6.71
N ALA A 28 -9.32 1.99 7.86
CA ALA A 28 -9.97 2.40 9.10
C ALA A 28 -9.54 3.80 9.56
N LYS A 29 -8.30 4.19 9.24
CA LYS A 29 -7.70 5.46 9.64
C LYS A 29 -7.86 6.58 8.60
N HIS A 30 -7.90 6.24 7.32
CA HIS A 30 -7.87 7.21 6.22
C HIS A 30 -9.01 6.98 5.22
N LYS A 31 -9.68 8.07 4.81
CA LYS A 31 -10.80 8.01 3.83
C LYS A 31 -10.35 7.65 2.41
N ALA A 32 -9.09 7.90 2.07
CA ALA A 32 -8.50 7.60 0.77
C ALA A 32 -7.02 7.23 0.94
N LEU A 33 -6.54 6.31 0.10
CA LEU A 33 -5.18 5.78 0.12
C LEU A 33 -4.60 5.77 -1.29
N VAL A 34 -3.31 6.02 -1.41
CA VAL A 34 -2.54 5.91 -2.65
C VAL A 34 -1.30 5.06 -2.36
N PHE A 35 -1.11 3.97 -3.12
CA PHE A 35 0.06 3.11 -3.03
C PHE A 35 0.95 3.34 -4.25
N LEU A 36 2.20 3.76 -4.03
CA LEU A 36 3.22 3.85 -5.06
C LEU A 36 4.22 2.71 -4.88
N PHE A 37 4.57 2.05 -5.99
CA PHE A 37 5.57 1.00 -6.03
C PHE A 37 6.75 1.48 -6.87
N TYR A 38 7.96 1.24 -6.38
CA TYR A 38 9.21 1.48 -7.08
C TYR A 38 10.11 0.26 -6.92
N VAL A 39 11.07 0.09 -7.84
CA VAL A 39 11.86 -1.14 -7.92
C VAL A 39 12.98 -1.16 -6.88
N LEU A 40 13.67 -0.03 -6.70
CA LEU A 40 14.85 0.06 -5.85
C LEU A 40 15.03 1.48 -5.30
N ASP A 41 15.39 1.57 -4.02
CA ASP A 41 15.73 2.83 -3.36
C ASP A 41 16.94 3.52 -4.04
N PHE A 42 17.00 4.84 -3.93
CA PHE A 42 18.14 5.67 -4.39
C PHE A 42 18.46 5.56 -5.89
N THR A 43 17.46 5.28 -6.73
CA THR A 43 17.61 5.33 -8.18
C THR A 43 17.13 6.68 -8.74
N GLY A 44 17.90 7.24 -9.68
CA GLY A 44 17.52 8.45 -10.42
C GLY A 44 16.43 8.13 -11.44
N GLY A 45 15.40 8.98 -11.52
CA GLY A 45 14.33 8.88 -12.51
C GLY A 45 14.72 9.43 -13.88
#